data_AF-A0A2D6Y4P5-F1
#
_entry.id   AF-A0A2D6Y4P5-F1
#
_cell.length_a   1.000
_cell.length_b   1.000
_cell.length_c   1.000
_cell.angle_alpha   90.00
_cell.angle_beta   90.00
_cell.angle_gamma   90.00
#
_symmetry.space_group_name_H-M   'P 1'
#
loop_
_entity.id
_entity.type
_entity.pdbx_description
1 polymer ?
#
loop_
_entity_poly.entity_id
_entity_poly.type
_entity_poly.pdbx_seq_one_letter_code
_entity_poly.pdbx_strand_id
1 'polypeptide(L)' 'MDYIFNFSRYEELRQAVFDLKRDNLDTDSLFEEAQDLFDSWWSTTHNSGEWNEEIKRQTWNSIWKEFGSTEAY' A
#
# COMPACT_ATOMS: atom_id res chain seq x y z
N MET A 1 5.81 21.92 0.51
CA MET A 1 5.63 20.60 1.13
C MET A 1 5.61 19.59 0.01
N ASP A 2 6.80 19.21 -0.43
CA ASP A 2 6.98 18.17 -1.45
C ASP A 2 6.74 16.84 -0.74
N TYR A 3 5.49 16.38 -0.74
CA TYR A 3 5.17 14.99 -0.48
C TYR A 3 5.75 14.21 -1.64
N ILE A 4 7.05 13.92 -1.56
CA ILE A 4 7.72 13.05 -2.51
C ILE A 4 7.13 11.67 -2.26
N PHE A 5 5.94 11.42 -2.83
CA PHE A 5 5.50 10.09 -3.22
C PHE A 5 6.60 9.61 -4.14
N ASN A 6 7.56 8.91 -3.55
CA ASN A 6 8.70 8.40 -4.27
C ASN A 6 8.14 7.26 -5.12
N PHE A 7 7.77 7.59 -6.37
CA PHE A 7 7.00 6.71 -7.25
C PHE A 7 7.61 5.32 -7.35
N SER A 8 8.95 5.22 -7.39
CA SER A 8 9.67 3.93 -7.39
C SER A 8 9.38 3.07 -6.16
N ARG A 9 9.30 3.69 -4.97
CA ARG A 9 8.98 2.98 -3.73
C ARG A 9 7.49 2.65 -3.65
N TYR A 10 6.61 3.52 -4.12
CA TYR A 10 5.19 3.21 -4.20
C TYR A 10 4.93 2.03 -5.15
N GLU A 11 5.66 1.94 -6.26
CA GLU A 11 5.60 0.80 -7.18
C GLU A 11 6.04 -0.51 -6.51
N GLU A 12 7.12 -0.50 -5.72
CA GLU A 12 7.54 -1.69 -4.94
C GLU A 12 6.45 -2.15 -3.97
N LEU A 13 5.85 -1.21 -3.23
CA LEU A 13 4.76 -1.50 -2.31
C LEU A 13 3.54 -2.05 -3.04
N ARG A 14 3.19 -1.45 -4.17
CA ARG A 14 2.09 -1.89 -5.02
C ARG A 14 2.35 -3.31 -5.55
N GLN A 15 3.55 -3.61 -6.03
CA GLN A 15 3.90 -4.97 -6.46
C GLN A 15 3.82 -5.97 -5.30
N ALA A 16 4.30 -5.63 -4.11
CA ALA A 16 4.20 -6.49 -2.94
C ALA A 16 2.74 -6.80 -2.56
N VAL A 17 1.86 -5.79 -2.55
CA VAL A 17 0.43 -5.97 -2.31
C VAL A 17 -0.25 -6.77 -3.43
N PHE A 18 0.19 -6.61 -4.69
CA PHE A 18 -0.32 -7.39 -5.81
C PHE A 18 0.05 -8.86 -5.72
N ASP A 19 1.31 -9.17 -5.41
CA ASP A 19 1.76 -10.55 -5.19
C ASP A 19 1.07 -11.16 -3.98
N LEU A 20 0.92 -10.41 -2.89
CA LEU A 20 0.17 -10.81 -1.71
C LEU A 20 -1.29 -11.14 -2.06
N LYS A 21 -1.95 -10.33 -2.90
CA LYS A 21 -3.33 -10.56 -3.40
C LYS A 21 -3.42 -11.77 -4.31
N ARG A 22 -2.39 -12.01 -5.12
CA ARG A 22 -2.34 -13.15 -6.02
C ARG A 22 -2.18 -14.46 -5.25
N ASP A 23 -1.48 -14.41 -4.12
CA ASP A 23 -1.23 -15.56 -3.24
C ASP A 23 -2.40 -15.79 -2.24
N ASN A 24 -3.02 -14.71 -1.75
CA ASN A 24 -4.13 -14.75 -0.79
C ASN A 24 -5.47 -14.36 -1.44
N LEU A 25 -6.41 -15.31 -1.46
CA LEU A 25 -7.78 -15.13 -1.98
C LEU A 25 -8.71 -14.39 -1.00
N ASP A 26 -8.32 -14.25 0.28
CA ASP A 26 -9.16 -13.67 1.31
C ASP A 26 -8.82 -12.20 1.58
N THR A 27 -9.79 -11.32 1.35
CA THR A 27 -9.58 -9.85 1.41
C THR A 27 -9.36 -9.36 2.84
N ASP A 28 -9.87 -10.11 3.84
CA ASP A 28 -9.74 -9.75 5.26
C ASP A 28 -8.29 -9.96 5.74
N SER A 29 -7.72 -11.14 5.47
CA SER A 29 -6.31 -11.44 5.78
C SER A 29 -5.32 -10.63 4.95
N LEU A 30 -5.72 -10.21 3.74
CA LEU A 30 -4.88 -9.36 2.90
C LEU A 30 -4.60 -7.99 3.53
N PHE A 31 -5.60 -7.41 4.20
CA PHE A 31 -5.42 -6.11 4.84
C PHE A 31 -4.43 -6.19 6.00
N GLU A 32 -4.52 -7.25 6.80
CA GLU A 32 -3.61 -7.49 7.94
C GLU A 32 -2.16 -7.68 7.47
N GLU A 33 -1.94 -8.52 6.46
CA GLU A 33 -0.62 -8.76 5.88
C GLU A 33 -0.07 -7.50 5.16
N ALA A 34 -0.93 -6.76 4.46
CA ALA A 34 -0.55 -5.51 3.83
C ALA A 34 -0.22 -4.42 4.85
N GLN A 35 -0.83 -4.42 6.05
CA GLN A 35 -0.49 -3.48 7.12
C GLN A 35 0.97 -3.62 7.57
N ASP A 36 1.48 -4.85 7.66
CA ASP A 36 2.90 -5.11 7.99
C ASP A 36 3.84 -4.66 6.86
N LEU A 37 3.47 -4.97 5.60
CA LEU A 37 4.19 -4.50 4.41
C LEU A 37 4.24 -2.97 4.33
N PHE A 38 3.12 -2.30 4.64
CA PHE A 38 3.08 -0.85 4.75
C PHE A 38 4.07 -0.41 5.82
N ASP A 39 3.92 -0.83 7.08
CA ASP A 39 4.78 -0.36 8.17
C ASP A 39 6.29 -0.50 7.87
N SER A 40 6.68 -1.66 7.33
CA SER A 40 8.04 -1.95 6.88
C SER A 40 8.52 -1.00 5.76
N TRP A 41 7.66 -0.74 4.77
CA TRP A 41 7.93 0.18 3.67
C TRP A 41 8.09 1.63 4.14
N TRP A 42 7.30 2.10 5.11
CA TRP A 42 7.44 3.45 5.69
C TRP A 42 8.76 3.60 6.38
N SER A 43 9.09 2.61 7.22
CA SER A 43 10.23 2.71 8.12
C SER A 43 11.50 2.83 7.27
N THR A 44 11.46 2.20 6.09
CA THR A 44 12.48 2.29 5.05
C THR A 44 12.40 3.59 4.22
N THR A 45 11.22 4.17 4.04
CA THR A 45 10.96 5.31 3.14
C THR A 45 11.03 6.68 3.82
N HIS A 46 10.41 6.81 4.97
CA HIS A 46 10.35 8.01 5.79
C HIS A 46 11.07 7.77 7.11
N ASN A 47 12.28 8.34 7.22
CA ASN A 47 13.05 8.33 8.47
C ASN A 47 12.50 9.29 9.54
N SER A 48 11.42 10.04 9.23
CA SER A 48 10.86 11.06 10.11
C SER A 48 9.38 11.30 9.80
N GLY A 49 8.50 10.67 10.57
CA GLY A 49 7.06 10.91 10.57
C GLY A 49 6.28 9.70 11.06
N GLU A 50 5.35 9.89 12.00
CA GLU A 50 4.41 8.84 12.40
C GLU A 50 3.59 8.39 11.18
N TRP A 51 3.55 7.08 10.92
CA TRP A 51 2.59 6.55 9.97
C TRP A 51 1.19 6.61 10.60
N ASN A 52 0.51 7.72 10.36
CA ASN A 52 -0.86 7.91 10.82
C ASN A 52 -1.83 6.92 10.13
N GLU A 53 -2.76 6.33 10.89
CA GLU A 53 -3.74 5.37 10.37
C GLU A 53 -4.57 5.92 9.20
N GLU A 54 -4.77 7.24 9.19
CA GLU A 54 -5.42 7.94 8.07
C GLU A 54 -4.62 7.81 6.76
N ILE A 55 -3.30 7.97 6.82
CA ILE A 55 -2.42 7.79 5.64
C ILE A 55 -2.38 6.32 5.25
N LYS A 56 -2.34 5.37 6.21
CA LYS A 56 -2.43 3.92 5.92
C LYS A 56 -3.69 3.63 5.10
N ARG A 57 -4.84 4.13 5.56
CA ARG A 57 -6.13 3.96 4.89
C ARG A 57 -6.19 4.63 3.52
N GLN A 58 -5.63 5.84 3.36
CA GLN A 58 -5.59 6.51 2.06
C GLN A 58 -4.68 5.80 1.06
N THR A 59 -3.50 5.35 1.49
CA THR A 59 -2.56 4.58 0.66
C THR A 59 -3.18 3.24 0.27
N TRP A 60 -3.76 2.51 1.23
CA TRP A 60 -4.52 1.28 0.95
C TRP A 60 -5.64 1.54 -0.05
N ASN A 61 -6.49 2.53 0.19
CA ASN A 61 -7.62 2.82 -0.69
C ASN A 61 -7.16 3.21 -2.11
N SER A 62 -6.06 3.96 -2.24
CA SER A 62 -5.49 4.32 -3.55
C SER A 62 -4.99 3.10 -4.30
N ILE A 63 -4.20 2.26 -3.63
CA ILE A 63 -3.70 0.99 -4.16
C ILE A 63 -4.86 0.07 -4.55
N TRP A 64 -5.85 -0.08 -3.67
CA TRP A 64 -7.02 -0.93 -3.88
C TRP A 64 -7.94 -0.42 -4.97
N LYS A 65 -8.13 0.90 -5.08
CA LYS A 65 -8.88 1.54 -6.16
C LYS A 65 -8.18 1.41 -7.50
N GLU A 66 -6.85 1.47 -7.54
CA GLU A 66 -6.07 1.16 -8.74
C GLU A 66 -6.17 -0.32 -9.13
N PHE A 67 -6.21 -1.24 -8.16
CA PHE A 67 -6.41 -2.66 -8.43
C PHE A 67 -7.85 -3.02 -8.83
N GLY A 68 -8.85 -2.31 -8.30
CA GLY A 68 -10.27 -2.53 -8.60
C GLY A 68 -10.76 -1.79 -9.85
N SER A 69 -10.12 -0.68 -10.25
CA SER A 69 -10.48 0.08 -11.47
C SER A 69 -10.01 -0.58 -12.77
N THR A 70 -9.40 -1.77 -12.71
CA THR A 70 -9.20 -2.62 -13.90
C THR A 70 -10.53 -3.19 -14.45
N GLU A 71 -11.68 -2.95 -13.79
CA GLU A 71 -13.02 -3.29 -14.29
C GLU A 71 -13.98 -2.10 -14.31
N ALA A 72 -13.57 -0.96 -14.88
CA ALA A 72 -14.50 0.07 -15.30
C ALA A 72 -14.31 0.39 -16.79
N TYR A 73 -15.17 -0.27 -17.56
CA TYR A 73 -15.49 -0.17 -18.99
C TYR A 73 -15.37 1.23 -19.61
#